data_AF-A0A7L2U5S4-F1
#
_entry.id   AF-A0A7L2U5S4-F1
#
_cell.length_a   1.000
_cell.length_b   1.000
_cell.length_c   1.000
_cell.angle_alpha   90.00
_cell.angle_beta   90.00
_cell.angle_gamma   90.00
#
_symmetry.space_group_name_H-M   'P 1'
#
loop_
_entity.id
_entity.type
_entity.pdbx_description
1 polymer ?
#
loop_
_entity_poly.entity_id
_entity_poly.type
_entity_poly.pdbx_seq_one_letter_code
_entity_poly.pdbx_strand_id
1 'polypeptide(L)'
;AKRRLELGESGHQYLAEGLKTPKGKGRAATRSPDSPKTPKSPSEKTRYDTSLGLLTKKFIQLLSQSPDGVLDLNRAAEVLKVQKRRIYDITNVLEGIHLIKKKSKNNIQWMGCSLSEDGGMLAQRQGLTKEVTELTQEEKKLDELIQSCTLDLKLLTEDSENQRYPFCQNLK
;
A
#
# COMPACT_ATOMS: atom_id res chain seq x y z
N ALA A 1 -22.73 -24.32 25.44
CA ALA A 1 -24.16 -24.56 25.18
C ALA A 1 -24.64 -23.68 24.03
N LYS A 2 -24.97 -24.30 22.89
CA LYS A 2 -25.55 -23.65 21.70
C LYS A 2 -27.04 -23.45 21.96
N ARG A 3 -27.59 -22.24 21.77
CA ARG A 3 -29.05 -22.04 21.79
C ARG A 3 -29.60 -22.13 20.37
N ARG A 4 -30.42 -23.17 20.19
CA ARG A 4 -31.23 -23.52 19.01
C ARG A 4 -32.42 -22.55 18.96
N LEU A 5 -32.68 -21.94 17.80
CA LEU A 5 -33.92 -21.22 17.53
C LEU A 5 -34.92 -22.25 17.00
N GLU A 6 -35.97 -22.52 17.78
CA GLU A 6 -37.11 -23.35 17.38
C GLU A 6 -38.03 -22.48 16.51
N LEU A 7 -38.22 -22.85 15.24
CA LEU A 7 -39.27 -22.27 14.39
C LEU A 7 -40.56 -23.05 14.65
N GLY A 8 -41.56 -22.39 15.24
CA GLY A 8 -42.93 -22.89 15.27
C GLY A 8 -43.62 -22.61 13.93
N GLU A 9 -43.99 -23.67 13.22
CA GLU A 9 -44.96 -23.65 12.14
C GLU A 9 -46.38 -23.49 12.71
N SER A 10 -47.15 -22.56 12.16
CA SER A 10 -48.61 -22.67 12.05
C SER A 10 -49.02 -21.98 10.76
N GLY A 11 -49.47 -22.80 9.79
CA GLY A 11 -49.55 -22.44 8.39
C GLY A 11 -50.81 -21.70 7.98
N HIS A 12 -50.70 -21.03 6.83
CA HIS A 12 -51.82 -20.71 5.97
C HIS A 12 -51.42 -20.97 4.51
N GLN A 13 -52.27 -21.75 3.85
CA GLN A 13 -52.09 -22.33 2.52
C GLN A 13 -52.17 -21.28 1.39
N TYR A 14 -51.32 -21.53 0.38
CA TYR A 14 -51.38 -21.18 -1.05
C TYR A 14 -52.52 -20.28 -1.57
N LEU A 15 -52.14 -19.19 -2.26
CA LEU A 15 -52.60 -18.91 -3.63
C LEU A 15 -51.50 -18.17 -4.41
N ALA A 16 -51.12 -18.72 -5.55
CA ALA A 16 -50.23 -18.11 -6.54
C ALA A 16 -51.04 -17.13 -7.42
N GLU A 17 -50.50 -15.94 -7.70
CA GLU A 17 -50.89 -15.10 -8.86
C GLU A 17 -49.91 -13.92 -9.02
N GLY A 18 -49.23 -13.87 -10.17
CA GLY A 18 -49.00 -12.63 -10.93
C GLY A 18 -47.87 -11.67 -10.54
N LEU A 19 -46.72 -11.80 -11.22
CA LEU A 19 -45.78 -10.70 -11.46
C LEU A 19 -46.50 -9.51 -12.13
N LYS A 20 -46.52 -8.32 -11.49
CA LYS A 20 -46.93 -7.07 -12.15
C LYS A 20 -46.00 -5.91 -11.79
N THR A 21 -45.19 -5.50 -12.77
CA THR A 21 -44.44 -4.24 -12.77
C THR A 21 -45.37 -3.08 -13.22
N PRO A 22 -45.20 -1.84 -12.69
CA PRO A 22 -46.04 -0.73 -13.12
C PRO A 22 -45.58 -0.20 -14.49
N LYS A 23 -46.52 -0.19 -15.43
CA LYS A 23 -46.37 0.29 -16.80
C LYS A 23 -46.51 1.82 -16.83
N GLY A 24 -45.38 2.54 -16.89
CA GLY A 24 -45.35 3.97 -17.20
C GLY A 24 -45.61 4.22 -18.68
N LYS A 25 -46.82 4.68 -19.01
CA LYS A 25 -47.29 4.99 -20.36
C LYS A 25 -46.61 6.27 -20.86
N GLY A 26 -45.71 6.17 -21.83
CA GLY A 26 -45.21 7.32 -22.58
C GLY A 26 -46.32 7.96 -23.41
N ARG A 27 -46.44 9.29 -23.35
CA ARG A 27 -47.25 10.08 -24.27
C ARG A 27 -46.61 11.44 -24.55
N ALA A 28 -46.23 11.59 -25.82
CA ALA A 28 -46.29 12.77 -26.68
C ALA A 28 -45.68 14.11 -26.24
N ALA A 29 -44.77 14.56 -27.08
CA ALA A 29 -44.23 15.90 -27.20
C ALA A 29 -45.32 16.99 -27.25
N THR A 30 -45.11 18.05 -26.48
CA THR A 30 -45.60 19.40 -26.78
C THR A 30 -44.44 20.36 -26.59
N ARG A 31 -44.07 21.06 -27.67
CA ARG A 31 -43.08 22.12 -27.67
C ARG A 31 -43.77 23.39 -27.19
N SER A 32 -43.12 24.15 -26.31
CA SER A 32 -43.47 25.54 -26.04
C SER A 32 -42.16 26.32 -25.88
N PRO A 33 -41.94 27.42 -26.62
CA PRO A 33 -40.73 28.21 -26.54
C PRO A 33 -40.98 29.47 -25.72
N ASP A 34 -40.72 29.43 -24.42
CA ASP A 34 -40.22 30.61 -23.72
C ASP A 34 -39.76 30.21 -22.31
N SER A 35 -38.47 30.37 -22.03
CA SER A 35 -37.99 30.43 -20.64
C SER A 35 -36.71 31.26 -20.59
N PRO A 36 -36.61 32.21 -19.64
CA PRO A 36 -35.51 33.16 -19.60
C PRO A 36 -34.21 32.45 -19.24
N LYS A 37 -33.11 32.85 -19.90
CA LYS A 37 -31.72 32.48 -19.54
C LYS A 37 -31.49 32.77 -18.06
N THR A 38 -31.39 31.72 -17.26
CA THR A 38 -30.89 31.82 -15.89
C THR A 38 -29.37 32.06 -15.92
N PRO A 39 -28.85 32.89 -14.99
CA PRO A 39 -27.44 33.23 -14.95
C PRO A 39 -26.60 32.00 -14.57
N LYS A 40 -25.41 31.89 -15.20
CA LYS A 40 -24.43 30.83 -14.93
C LYS A 40 -24.13 30.78 -13.43
N SER A 41 -24.28 29.60 -12.84
CA SER A 41 -24.01 29.30 -11.44
C SER A 41 -22.54 29.57 -11.07
N PRO A 42 -22.26 29.91 -9.80
CA PRO A 42 -20.92 30.25 -9.34
C PRO A 42 -20.04 29.00 -9.37
N SER A 43 -18.98 29.04 -10.20
CA SER A 43 -17.84 28.11 -10.23
C SER A 43 -18.11 26.77 -9.55
N GLU A 44 -18.72 25.83 -10.28
CA GLU A 44 -18.89 24.45 -9.81
C GLU A 44 -17.52 23.92 -9.43
N LYS A 45 -17.30 23.68 -8.12
CA LYS A 45 -16.11 22.96 -7.66
C LYS A 45 -16.06 21.68 -8.45
N THR A 46 -14.98 21.52 -9.20
CA THR A 46 -14.85 20.40 -10.12
C THR A 46 -14.87 19.11 -9.30
N ARG A 47 -15.33 18.01 -9.88
CA ARG A 47 -15.29 16.68 -9.22
C ARG A 47 -13.90 16.36 -8.63
N TYR A 48 -12.86 16.91 -9.24
CA TYR A 48 -11.47 16.76 -8.79
C TYR A 48 -11.18 17.46 -7.46
N ASP A 49 -11.77 18.63 -7.20
CA ASP A 49 -11.54 19.43 -5.98
C ASP A 49 -12.00 18.70 -4.71
N THR A 50 -12.92 17.76 -4.85
CA THR A 50 -13.42 16.89 -3.77
C THR A 50 -12.92 15.46 -3.86
N SER A 51 -11.99 15.17 -4.78
CA SER A 51 -11.49 13.81 -4.99
C SER A 51 -10.74 13.31 -3.77
N LEU A 52 -10.88 12.00 -3.49
CA LEU A 52 -10.17 11.36 -2.38
C LEU A 52 -8.65 11.54 -2.53
N GLY A 53 -8.12 11.41 -3.75
CA GLY A 53 -6.69 11.59 -4.01
C GLY A 53 -6.17 12.97 -3.64
N LEU A 54 -6.90 14.05 -3.96
CA LEU A 54 -6.50 15.40 -3.57
C LEU A 54 -6.57 15.60 -2.06
N LEU A 55 -7.61 15.05 -1.41
CA LEU A 55 -7.76 15.10 0.04
C LEU A 55 -6.64 14.33 0.74
N THR A 56 -6.27 13.15 0.24
CA THR A 56 -5.16 12.34 0.77
C THR A 56 -3.85 13.09 0.68
N LYS A 57 -3.55 13.75 -0.45
CA LYS A 57 -2.32 14.56 -0.59
C LYS A 57 -2.24 15.66 0.47
N LYS A 58 -3.32 16.42 0.64
CA LYS A 58 -3.39 17.48 1.66
C LYS A 58 -3.34 16.91 3.09
N PHE A 59 -3.97 15.77 3.33
CA PHE A 59 -3.95 15.08 4.63
C PHE A 59 -2.53 14.65 5.02
N ILE A 60 -1.78 14.05 4.08
CA ILE A 60 -0.38 13.65 4.30
C ILE A 60 0.49 14.88 4.56
N GLN A 61 0.26 15.99 3.87
CA GLN A 61 0.98 17.24 4.12
C GLN A 61 0.74 17.78 5.54
N LEU A 62 -0.48 17.69 6.07
CA LEU A 62 -0.75 18.08 7.46
C LEU A 62 -0.06 17.15 8.46
N LEU A 63 -0.01 15.86 8.14
CA LEU A 63 0.67 14.86 8.97
C LEU A 63 2.19 15.06 8.98
N SER A 64 2.79 15.42 7.84
CA SER A 64 4.23 15.66 7.72
C SER A 64 4.68 16.95 8.41
N GLN A 65 3.80 17.94 8.52
CA GLN A 65 4.07 19.20 9.23
C GLN A 65 3.88 19.07 10.76
N SER A 66 3.35 17.95 11.24
CA SER A 66 3.09 17.75 12.66
C SER A 66 4.37 17.29 13.37
N PRO A 67 4.84 18.01 14.41
CA PRO A 67 6.17 17.80 15.01
C PRO A 67 6.35 16.41 15.65
N ASP A 68 5.27 15.82 16.17
CA ASP A 68 5.31 14.50 16.81
C ASP A 68 4.90 13.36 15.87
N GLY A 69 4.68 13.66 14.58
CA GLY A 69 4.06 12.72 13.64
C GLY A 69 2.65 12.30 14.04
N VAL A 70 1.96 13.10 14.88
CA VAL A 70 0.60 12.84 15.35
C VAL A 70 -0.34 13.88 14.76
N LEU A 71 -1.46 13.42 14.18
CA LEU A 71 -2.47 14.28 13.60
C LEU A 71 -3.83 14.10 14.29
N ASP A 72 -4.41 15.23 14.69
CA ASP A 72 -5.79 15.30 15.18
C ASP A 72 -6.78 15.26 14.01
N LEU A 73 -7.68 14.28 14.03
CA LEU A 73 -8.68 14.04 12.98
C LEU A 73 -9.75 15.13 12.90
N ASN A 74 -10.09 15.80 14.01
CA ASN A 74 -11.03 16.93 14.00
C ASN A 74 -10.40 18.13 13.29
N ARG A 75 -9.15 18.47 13.66
CA ARG A 75 -8.39 19.52 13.01
C ARG A 75 -8.22 19.24 11.51
N ALA A 76 -7.90 18.00 11.14
CA ALA A 76 -7.77 17.61 9.74
C ALA A 76 -9.08 17.82 8.97
N ALA A 77 -10.23 17.46 9.55
CA ALA A 77 -11.55 17.67 8.93
C ALA A 77 -11.86 19.16 8.69
N GLU A 78 -11.51 20.02 9.65
CA GLU A 78 -11.69 21.47 9.55
C GLU A 78 -10.80 22.09 8.47
N VAL A 79 -9.50 21.74 8.46
CA VAL A 79 -8.53 22.28 7.49
C VAL A 79 -8.85 21.82 6.06
N LEU A 80 -9.20 20.55 5.89
CA LEU A 80 -9.59 20.01 4.59
C LEU A 80 -11.00 20.44 4.16
N LYS A 81 -11.78 21.03 5.08
CA LYS A 81 -13.19 21.42 4.87
C LYS A 81 -14.05 20.26 4.37
N VAL A 82 -13.88 19.09 4.98
CA VAL A 82 -14.60 17.85 4.62
C VAL A 82 -15.32 17.24 5.80
N GLN A 83 -16.33 16.42 5.50
CA GLN A 83 -17.04 15.63 6.51
C GLN A 83 -16.14 14.54 7.10
N LYS A 84 -16.38 14.16 8.37
CA LYS A 84 -15.64 13.07 9.05
C LYS A 84 -15.61 11.76 8.27
N ARG A 85 -16.65 11.49 7.48
CA ARG A 85 -16.70 10.30 6.62
C ARG A 85 -15.50 10.23 5.66
N ARG A 86 -15.06 11.34 5.10
CA ARG A 86 -13.92 11.40 4.16
C ARG A 86 -12.60 11.16 4.87
N ILE A 87 -12.47 11.59 6.13
CA ILE A 87 -11.31 11.28 6.95
C ILE A 87 -11.17 9.77 7.12
N TYR A 88 -12.27 9.05 7.37
CA TYR A 88 -12.23 7.59 7.49
C TYR A 88 -11.86 6.87 6.18
N ASP A 89 -12.26 7.39 5.02
CA ASP A 89 -11.81 6.82 3.74
C ASP A 89 -10.28 6.87 3.63
N ILE A 90 -9.69 8.00 4.02
CA ILE A 90 -8.24 8.18 3.98
C ILE A 90 -7.56 7.30 5.03
N THR A 91 -8.04 7.32 6.28
CA THR A 91 -7.40 6.58 7.36
C THR A 91 -7.50 5.07 7.16
N ASN A 92 -8.63 4.53 6.68
CA ASN A 92 -8.78 3.09 6.48
C ASN A 92 -7.80 2.57 5.43
N VAL A 93 -7.57 3.32 4.36
CA VAL A 93 -6.58 2.95 3.34
C VAL A 93 -5.18 3.00 3.92
N LEU A 94 -4.82 4.11 4.57
CA LEU A 94 -3.48 4.29 5.15
C LEU A 94 -3.17 3.30 6.29
N GLU A 95 -4.18 2.95 7.10
CA GLU A 95 -4.08 1.94 8.15
C GLU A 95 -4.00 0.53 7.56
N GLY A 96 -4.76 0.25 6.50
CA GLY A 96 -4.72 -1.02 5.78
C GLY A 96 -3.37 -1.33 5.13
N ILE A 97 -2.58 -0.30 4.80
CA ILE A 97 -1.18 -0.43 4.35
C ILE A 97 -0.16 -0.13 5.45
N HIS A 98 -0.62 0.00 6.70
CA HIS A 98 0.21 0.19 7.90
C HIS A 98 1.11 1.44 7.90
N LEU A 99 0.77 2.48 7.13
CA LEU A 99 1.49 3.76 7.16
C LEU A 99 1.09 4.66 8.33
N ILE A 100 -0.05 4.37 8.97
CA ILE A 100 -0.51 5.05 10.18
C ILE A 100 -1.01 4.04 11.20
N LYS A 101 -1.01 4.44 12.48
CA LYS A 101 -1.68 3.72 13.56
C LYS A 101 -2.59 4.64 14.37
N LYS A 102 -3.61 4.07 14.99
CA LYS A 102 -4.45 4.79 15.95
C LYS A 102 -3.68 5.01 17.26
N LYS A 103 -3.52 6.27 17.67
CA LYS A 103 -2.93 6.64 18.98
C LYS A 103 -4.02 6.83 20.03
N SER A 104 -5.10 7.53 19.67
CA SER A 104 -6.31 7.69 20.50
C SER A 104 -7.54 7.96 19.64
N LYS A 105 -8.74 8.13 20.24
CA LYS A 105 -10.01 8.28 19.49
C LYS A 105 -9.96 9.34 18.38
N ASN A 106 -9.27 10.45 18.62
CA ASN A 106 -9.15 11.57 17.68
C ASN A 106 -7.73 11.76 17.13
N ASN A 107 -6.78 10.89 17.47
CA ASN A 107 -5.38 11.06 17.09
C ASN A 107 -4.85 9.82 16.39
N ILE A 108 -4.23 10.04 15.24
CA ILE A 108 -3.46 9.03 14.53
C ILE A 108 -1.98 9.39 14.58
N GLN A 109 -1.12 8.38 14.48
CA GLN A 109 0.32 8.54 14.44
C GLN A 109 0.84 7.99 13.11
N TRP A 110 1.75 8.73 12.48
CA TRP A 110 2.49 8.31 11.31
C TRP A 110 3.46 7.18 11.66
N MET A 111 3.43 6.12 10.85
CA MET A 111 4.25 4.91 10.98
C MET A 111 5.13 4.67 9.77
N GLY A 112 4.86 5.33 8.63
CA GLY A 112 5.78 5.35 7.51
C GLY A 112 7.13 5.92 7.96
N CYS A 113 8.24 5.48 7.34
CA CYS A 113 9.56 6.04 7.57
C CYS A 113 9.42 7.56 7.76
N SER A 114 9.88 8.03 8.91
CA SER A 114 9.72 9.38 9.42
C SER A 114 9.88 10.38 8.29
N LEU A 115 8.79 11.04 7.89
CA LEU A 115 8.81 12.13 6.91
C LEU A 115 9.69 13.32 7.38
N SER A 116 10.18 13.26 8.62
CA SER A 116 11.08 14.21 9.25
C SER A 116 12.54 13.72 9.39
N GLU A 117 12.89 12.48 9.02
CA GLU A 117 14.26 11.94 9.09
C GLU A 117 14.78 11.47 7.74
N ASP A 118 14.52 12.27 6.69
CA ASP A 118 15.17 12.12 5.39
C ASP A 118 16.71 12.22 5.49
N GLY A 119 17.25 12.74 6.60
CA GLY A 119 18.69 12.71 6.90
C GLY A 119 19.19 11.40 7.52
N GLY A 120 18.47 10.87 8.52
CA GLY A 120 18.96 9.75 9.36
C GLY A 120 18.79 8.38 8.72
N MET A 121 17.58 8.07 8.25
CA MET A 121 17.30 6.78 7.61
C MET A 121 17.94 6.67 6.23
N LEU A 122 18.09 7.80 5.53
CA LEU A 122 18.73 7.85 4.22
C LEU A 122 20.25 7.74 4.36
N ALA A 123 20.86 8.36 5.38
CA ALA A 123 22.27 8.13 5.72
C ALA A 123 22.53 6.69 6.17
N GLN A 124 21.64 6.10 6.99
CA GLN A 124 21.76 4.69 7.37
C GLN A 124 21.60 3.77 6.15
N ARG A 125 20.65 4.05 5.26
CA ARG A 125 20.46 3.28 4.01
C ARG A 125 21.65 3.44 3.07
N GLN A 126 22.22 4.63 2.95
CA GLN A 126 23.45 4.86 2.19
C GLN A 126 24.64 4.12 2.82
N GLY A 127 24.77 4.14 4.14
CA GLY A 127 25.79 3.39 4.88
C GLY A 127 25.68 1.89 4.65
N LEU A 128 24.48 1.32 4.81
CA LEU A 128 24.21 -0.09 4.54
C LEU A 128 24.45 -0.45 3.07
N THR A 129 24.09 0.44 2.14
CA THR A 129 24.34 0.19 0.70
C THR A 129 25.84 0.19 0.42
N LYS A 130 26.59 1.10 1.03
CA LYS A 130 28.06 1.16 0.92
C LYS A 130 28.69 -0.11 1.49
N GLU A 131 28.27 -0.53 2.68
CA GLU A 131 28.74 -1.76 3.33
C GLU A 131 28.45 -3.00 2.47
N VAL A 132 27.24 -3.09 1.88
CA VAL A 132 26.91 -4.17 0.94
C VAL A 132 27.84 -4.16 -0.27
N THR A 133 28.13 -2.99 -0.86
CA THR A 133 29.03 -2.91 -2.02
C THR A 133 30.47 -3.29 -1.67
N GLU A 134 30.96 -2.92 -0.48
CA GLU A 134 32.29 -3.28 0.02
C GLU A 134 32.40 -4.79 0.23
N LEU A 135 31.41 -5.39 0.90
CA LEU A 135 31.34 -6.84 1.12
C LEU A 135 31.27 -7.62 -0.20
N THR A 136 30.47 -7.17 -1.16
CA THR A 136 30.41 -7.81 -2.50
C THR A 136 31.76 -7.73 -3.23
N GLN A 137 32.51 -6.64 -3.06
CA GLN A 137 33.84 -6.52 -3.66
C GLN A 137 34.85 -7.45 -2.98
N GLU A 138 34.76 -7.62 -1.67
CA GLU A 138 35.61 -8.55 -0.91
C GLU A 138 35.30 -10.00 -1.26
N GLU A 139 34.02 -10.38 -1.33
CA GLU A 139 33.55 -11.69 -1.78
C GLU A 139 34.11 -12.01 -3.17
N LYS A 140 34.03 -11.07 -4.11
CA LYS A 140 34.59 -11.24 -5.46
C LYS A 140 36.11 -11.49 -5.45
N LYS A 141 36.87 -10.79 -4.61
CA LYS A 141 38.32 -11.01 -4.49
C LYS A 141 38.63 -12.40 -3.92
N LEU A 142 37.86 -12.85 -2.94
CA LEU A 142 37.99 -14.18 -2.36
C LEU A 142 37.70 -15.25 -3.42
N ASP A 143 36.66 -15.08 -4.23
CA ASP A 143 36.33 -15.99 -5.33
C ASP A 143 37.45 -16.06 -6.38
N GLU A 144 38.07 -14.93 -6.74
CA GLU A 144 39.20 -14.89 -7.67
C GLU A 144 40.42 -15.66 -7.12
N LEU A 145 40.73 -15.50 -5.82
CA LEU A 145 41.81 -16.23 -5.16
C LEU A 145 41.53 -17.73 -5.11
N ILE A 146 40.29 -18.12 -4.76
CA ILE A 146 39.87 -19.52 -4.73
C ILE A 146 40.02 -20.13 -6.13
N GLN A 147 39.59 -19.43 -7.18
CA GLN A 147 39.75 -19.90 -8.55
C GLN A 147 41.21 -20.05 -8.96
N SER A 148 42.08 -19.08 -8.61
CA SER A 148 43.52 -19.17 -8.88
C SER A 148 44.14 -20.37 -8.19
N CYS A 149 43.96 -20.53 -6.88
CA CYS A 149 44.52 -21.65 -6.15
C CYS A 149 43.97 -22.99 -6.66
N THR A 150 42.69 -23.04 -7.04
CA THR A 150 42.10 -24.25 -7.62
C THR A 150 42.73 -24.58 -8.98
N LEU A 151 43.02 -23.58 -9.81
CA LEU A 151 43.71 -23.77 -11.08
C LEU A 151 45.16 -24.21 -10.88
N ASP A 152 45.88 -23.58 -9.96
CA ASP A 152 47.27 -23.95 -9.64
C ASP A 152 47.34 -25.39 -9.14
N LEU A 153 46.44 -25.78 -8.24
CA LEU A 153 46.33 -27.16 -7.76
C LEU A 153 46.04 -28.12 -8.92
N LYS A 154 45.09 -27.80 -9.80
CA LYS A 154 44.79 -28.62 -10.98
C LYS A 154 46.00 -28.78 -11.86
N LEU A 155 46.69 -27.69 -12.22
CA LEU A 155 47.90 -27.73 -13.04
C LEU A 155 49.00 -28.59 -12.41
N LEU A 156 49.24 -28.45 -11.11
CA LEU A 156 50.21 -29.27 -10.37
C LEU A 156 49.82 -30.76 -10.31
N THR A 157 48.52 -31.07 -10.28
CA THR A 157 48.02 -32.46 -10.26
C THR A 157 47.83 -33.10 -11.64
N GLU A 158 47.64 -32.29 -12.68
CA GLU A 158 47.40 -32.72 -14.07
C GLU A 158 48.68 -32.72 -14.91
N ASP A 159 49.79 -32.19 -14.38
CA ASP A 159 51.10 -32.29 -15.01
C ASP A 159 51.50 -33.77 -15.21
N SER A 160 51.81 -34.12 -16.45
CA SER A 160 52.07 -35.51 -16.88
C SER A 160 53.29 -36.15 -16.19
N GLU A 161 54.17 -35.34 -15.57
CA GLU A 161 55.28 -35.79 -14.71
C GLU A 161 54.81 -36.20 -13.29
N ASN A 162 53.73 -35.61 -12.77
CA ASN A 162 53.22 -35.90 -11.42
C ASN A 162 52.31 -37.15 -11.40
N GLN A 163 51.75 -37.53 -12.55
CA GLN A 163 51.09 -38.84 -12.75
C GLN A 163 52.09 -40.00 -12.87
N ARG A 164 53.39 -39.71 -13.05
CA ARG A 164 54.43 -40.73 -13.28
C ARG A 164 54.97 -41.37 -12.00
N TYR A 165 54.68 -40.78 -10.84
CA TYR A 165 55.09 -41.31 -9.53
C TYR A 165 53.87 -41.57 -8.63
N PRO A 166 53.44 -42.83 -8.44
CA PRO A 166 52.34 -43.16 -7.55
C PRO A 166 52.84 -43.17 -6.09
N PHE A 167 53.17 -42.02 -5.51
CA PHE A 167 53.71 -42.00 -4.13
C PHE A 167 52.63 -42.08 -3.04
N CYS A 168 51.33 -42.03 -3.33
CA CYS A 168 50.29 -42.09 -2.28
C CYS A 168 49.07 -42.96 -2.62
N GLN A 169 49.27 -44.16 -3.18
CA GLN A 169 48.22 -45.21 -3.19
C GLN A 169 48.50 -46.37 -2.22
N ASN A 170 49.51 -46.30 -1.36
CA ASN A 170 49.81 -47.38 -0.42
C ASN A 170 50.12 -46.89 1.01
N LEU A 171 49.14 -46.26 1.65
CA LEU A 171 49.00 -46.45 3.10
C LEU A 171 47.60 -46.99 3.37
N LYS A 172 47.58 -48.29 3.68
CA LYS A 172 46.46 -49.02 4.27
C LYS A 172 46.12 -48.47 5.64
#